data_AF-A0A975KI66-F1
#
_entry.id   AF-A0A975KI66-F1
#
_cell.length_a   1.000
_cell.length_b   1.000
_cell.length_c   1.000
_cell.angle_alpha   90.00
_cell.angle_beta   90.00
_cell.angle_gamma   90.00
#
_symmetry.space_group_name_H-M   'P 1'
#
loop_
_entity.id
_entity.type
_entity.pdbx_description
1 polymer ?
#
loop_
_entity_poly.entity_id
_entity_poly.type
_entity_poly.pdbx_seq_one_letter_code
_entity_poly.pdbx_strand_id
1 'polypeptide(L)'
;MKNKVFYMNMLLMCIMTSCGDDNAPPIPAPTLSIDPATALHFTAAATESHEINVTTNQDSWTAISNQNWCKVTQDKNKLIVKADPNTTETSPAPATITISAGSAKSIMLAVTQDAATNEPDATYPATEADLIKAVAKTWTFPETSDYISLELNEEKYYSLLTKTKIATRSKEANGIYII
;
A
#
# COMPACT_ATOMS: atom_id res chain seq x y z
N MET A 1 -60.05 36.05 59.96
CA MET A 1 -58.88 35.47 59.26
C MET A 1 -58.14 34.56 60.24
N LYS A 2 -58.05 33.27 59.89
CA LYS A 2 -57.20 32.17 60.41
C LYS A 2 -57.06 32.00 61.95
N ASN A 3 -57.85 31.06 62.47
CA ASN A 3 -57.49 30.23 63.64
C ASN A 3 -57.44 28.77 63.20
N LYS A 4 -56.43 28.02 63.63
CA LYS A 4 -56.54 26.77 64.43
C LYS A 4 -55.22 26.00 64.51
N VAL A 5 -54.83 25.74 65.75
CA VAL A 5 -53.87 24.72 66.22
C VAL A 5 -54.48 23.32 66.00
N PHE A 6 -53.71 22.30 65.58
CA PHE A 6 -53.67 20.93 66.16
C PHE A 6 -52.87 19.87 65.35
N TYR A 7 -52.32 18.89 66.11
CA TYR A 7 -52.00 17.48 65.80
C TYR A 7 -50.59 17.09 65.29
N MET A 8 -49.72 16.80 66.27
CA MET A 8 -48.85 15.61 66.29
C MET A 8 -49.71 14.35 66.05
N ASN A 9 -49.44 13.58 64.99
CA ASN A 9 -49.92 12.19 64.84
C ASN A 9 -48.93 11.35 64.02
N MET A 10 -48.78 10.12 64.46
CA MET A 10 -47.82 9.09 64.13
C MET A 10 -48.18 8.38 62.81
N LEU A 11 -47.22 8.18 61.91
CA LEU A 11 -47.28 7.07 60.95
C LEU A 11 -45.89 6.51 60.67
N LEU A 12 -45.64 5.35 61.29
CA LEU A 12 -44.62 4.39 60.92
C LEU A 12 -45.06 3.70 59.62
N MET A 13 -44.33 3.94 58.52
CA MET A 13 -44.34 3.16 57.28
C MET A 13 -42.90 3.22 56.74
N CYS A 14 -42.08 2.17 56.81
CA CYS A 14 -42.11 0.92 56.06
C CYS A 14 -40.84 0.89 55.18
N ILE A 15 -39.91 -0.01 55.54
CA ILE A 15 -39.06 -0.85 54.66
C ILE A 15 -38.35 -0.16 53.48
N MET A 16 -37.04 0.04 53.56
CA MET A 16 -36.01 -0.86 53.00
C MET A 16 -36.19 -1.15 51.49
N THR A 17 -35.11 -0.88 50.75
CA THR A 17 -34.79 -1.43 49.42
C THR A 17 -35.78 -1.14 48.30
N SER A 18 -35.62 0.02 47.62
CA SER A 18 -36.03 0.14 46.22
C SER A 18 -34.81 -0.22 45.37
N CYS A 19 -34.92 -1.39 44.73
CA CYS A 19 -33.95 -2.07 43.90
C CYS A 19 -33.08 -1.13 43.06
N GLY A 20 -31.77 -1.12 43.35
CA GLY A 20 -30.82 -1.22 42.26
C GLY A 20 -31.14 -2.52 41.53
N ASP A 21 -31.41 -2.41 40.24
CA ASP A 21 -31.66 -3.55 39.37
C ASP A 21 -30.33 -4.31 39.19
N ASP A 22 -29.88 -4.99 40.24
CA ASP A 22 -28.67 -5.82 40.30
C ASP A 22 -28.82 -7.11 39.48
N ASN A 23 -29.89 -7.22 38.67
CA ASN A 23 -30.16 -8.34 37.75
C ASN A 23 -29.95 -7.96 36.28
N ALA A 24 -29.41 -6.78 35.97
CA ALA A 24 -28.96 -6.48 34.62
C ALA A 24 -27.89 -7.52 34.21
N PRO A 25 -28.08 -8.24 33.09
CA PRO A 25 -27.07 -9.17 32.60
C PRO A 25 -25.71 -8.45 32.46
N PRO A 26 -24.59 -9.10 32.84
CA PRO A 26 -23.28 -8.48 32.69
C PRO A 26 -23.06 -8.11 31.22
N ILE A 27 -22.76 -6.83 30.99
CA ILE A 27 -22.48 -6.30 29.65
C ILE A 27 -21.25 -7.04 29.09
N PRO A 28 -21.33 -7.68 27.92
CA PRO A 28 -20.20 -8.41 27.36
C PRO A 28 -19.02 -7.48 27.09
N ALA A 29 -17.80 -7.93 27.38
CA ALA A 29 -16.60 -7.16 27.13
C ALA A 29 -16.45 -6.84 25.62
N PRO A 30 -16.04 -5.62 25.24
CA PRO A 30 -15.83 -5.25 23.84
C PRO A 30 -14.76 -6.10 23.15
N THR A 31 -15.08 -6.58 21.95
CA THR A 31 -14.18 -7.38 21.12
C THR A 31 -13.92 -6.70 19.77
N LEU A 32 -12.71 -6.89 19.24
CA LEU A 32 -12.32 -6.43 17.91
C LEU A 32 -11.27 -7.39 17.35
N SER A 33 -11.48 -7.88 16.14
CA SER A 33 -10.52 -8.68 15.39
C SER A 33 -10.59 -8.39 13.91
N ILE A 34 -9.51 -8.72 13.19
CA ILE A 34 -9.43 -8.61 11.74
C ILE A 34 -8.92 -9.89 11.10
N ASP A 35 -9.30 -10.11 9.83
CA ASP A 35 -8.80 -11.21 9.01
C ASP A 35 -8.71 -10.77 7.53
N PRO A 36 -7.52 -10.81 6.90
CA PRO A 36 -6.23 -11.22 7.47
C PRO A 36 -5.65 -10.19 8.45
N ALA A 37 -4.99 -10.67 9.51
CA ALA A 37 -4.28 -9.85 10.49
C ALA A 37 -2.78 -9.71 10.15
N THR A 38 -2.46 -9.42 8.90
CA THR A 38 -1.09 -9.34 8.39
C THR A 38 -0.78 -7.96 7.84
N ALA A 39 0.46 -7.51 7.97
CA ALA A 39 0.91 -6.26 7.37
C ALA A 39 0.61 -6.24 5.85
N LEU A 40 0.19 -5.08 5.36
CA LEU A 40 -0.11 -4.88 3.95
C LEU A 40 1.08 -4.29 3.22
N HIS A 41 1.16 -4.61 1.94
CA HIS A 41 2.19 -4.11 1.06
C HIS A 41 1.57 -3.69 -0.27
N PHE A 42 2.01 -2.54 -0.79
CA PHE A 42 1.65 -2.02 -2.09
C PHE A 42 2.89 -1.85 -2.97
N THR A 43 2.72 -2.15 -4.24
CA THR A 43 3.65 -1.72 -5.29
C THR A 43 3.59 -0.20 -5.44
N ALA A 44 4.60 0.38 -6.08
CA ALA A 44 4.60 1.82 -6.37
C ALA A 44 3.41 2.26 -7.24
N ALA A 45 2.96 1.42 -8.17
CA ALA A 45 1.82 1.71 -9.03
C ALA A 45 0.48 1.70 -8.27
N ALA A 46 0.39 1.00 -7.13
CA ALA A 46 -0.77 0.94 -6.25
C ALA A 46 -2.10 0.57 -6.96
N THR A 47 -2.03 -0.34 -7.93
CA THR A 47 -3.22 -0.77 -8.67
C THR A 47 -4.07 -1.80 -7.91
N GLU A 48 -3.46 -2.46 -6.93
CA GLU A 48 -4.10 -3.43 -6.06
C GLU A 48 -5.01 -2.80 -4.99
N SER A 49 -5.87 -3.63 -4.41
CA SER A 49 -6.76 -3.29 -3.31
C SER A 49 -6.76 -4.44 -2.32
N HIS A 50 -6.59 -4.14 -1.03
CA HIS A 50 -6.64 -5.14 0.04
C HIS A 50 -7.99 -5.07 0.75
N GLU A 51 -8.62 -6.22 0.94
CA GLU A 51 -9.85 -6.34 1.73
C GLU A 51 -9.59 -7.08 3.03
N ILE A 52 -10.04 -6.51 4.14
CA ILE A 52 -9.89 -7.07 5.47
C ILE A 52 -11.26 -7.16 6.13
N ASN A 53 -11.63 -8.35 6.60
CA ASN A 53 -12.83 -8.53 7.40
C ASN A 53 -12.61 -8.00 8.81
N VAL A 54 -13.56 -7.23 9.32
CA VAL A 54 -13.58 -6.69 10.68
C VAL A 54 -14.71 -7.33 11.45
N THR A 55 -14.39 -7.94 12.59
CA THR A 55 -15.39 -8.55 13.49
C THR A 55 -15.35 -7.83 14.83
N THR A 56 -16.50 -7.35 15.29
CA THR A 56 -16.66 -6.71 16.60
C THR A 56 -18.05 -6.97 17.15
N ASN A 57 -18.19 -6.98 18.48
CA ASN A 57 -19.48 -6.97 19.16
C ASN A 57 -20.00 -5.56 19.49
N GLN A 58 -19.34 -4.52 18.96
CA GLN A 58 -19.75 -3.12 19.12
C GLN A 58 -20.64 -2.68 17.95
N ASP A 59 -21.49 -1.68 18.18
CA ASP A 59 -22.43 -1.17 17.17
C ASP A 59 -21.73 -0.54 15.95
N SER A 60 -20.51 -0.04 16.13
CA SER A 60 -19.73 0.59 15.08
C SER A 60 -18.23 0.42 15.31
N TRP A 61 -17.48 0.57 14.23
CA TRP A 61 -16.03 0.61 14.22
C TRP A 61 -15.55 1.71 13.27
N THR A 62 -14.29 2.13 13.42
CA THR A 62 -13.64 3.13 12.58
C THR A 62 -12.26 2.64 12.17
N ALA A 63 -11.77 3.11 11.03
CA ALA A 63 -10.40 2.91 10.59
C ALA A 63 -9.82 4.22 10.08
N ILE A 64 -8.62 4.57 10.54
CA ILE A 64 -7.94 5.82 10.19
C ILE A 64 -6.49 5.51 9.82
N SER A 65 -6.07 5.94 8.64
CA SER A 65 -4.66 5.95 8.24
C SER A 65 -3.96 7.21 8.76
N ASN A 66 -2.73 7.07 9.24
CA ASN A 66 -1.87 8.21 9.60
C ASN A 66 -1.14 8.83 8.39
N GLN A 67 -1.26 8.25 7.20
CA GLN A 67 -0.64 8.74 5.97
C GLN A 67 -1.68 9.02 4.90
N ASN A 68 -1.52 10.14 4.20
CA ASN A 68 -2.46 10.57 3.16
C ASN A 68 -2.47 9.64 1.96
N TRP A 69 -1.36 9.01 1.60
CA TRP A 69 -1.29 8.09 0.46
C TRP A 69 -2.07 6.80 0.69
N CYS A 70 -2.22 6.35 1.94
CA CYS A 70 -2.96 5.15 2.28
C CYS A 70 -4.43 5.50 2.56
N LYS A 71 -5.33 5.08 1.67
CA LYS A 71 -6.77 5.34 1.74
C LYS A 71 -7.48 4.15 2.37
N VAL A 72 -8.35 4.45 3.32
CA VAL A 72 -9.20 3.47 3.98
C VAL A 72 -10.66 3.76 3.66
N THR A 73 -11.42 2.73 3.35
CA THR A 73 -12.87 2.80 3.14
C THR A 73 -13.54 1.71 3.95
N GLN A 74 -14.57 2.07 4.69
CA GLN A 74 -15.35 1.13 5.49
C GLN A 74 -16.59 0.74 4.70
N ASP A 75 -16.77 -0.56 4.46
CA ASP A 75 -17.97 -1.14 3.88
C ASP A 75 -18.50 -2.23 4.81
N LYS A 76 -19.47 -1.87 5.66
CA LYS A 76 -20.07 -2.76 6.67
C LYS A 76 -19.02 -3.39 7.58
N ASN A 77 -18.69 -4.66 7.35
CA ASN A 77 -17.72 -5.44 8.11
C ASN A 77 -16.42 -5.65 7.33
N LYS A 78 -16.19 -4.86 6.27
CA LYS A 78 -14.98 -4.89 5.47
C LYS A 78 -14.27 -3.55 5.54
N LEU A 79 -12.97 -3.61 5.75
CA LEU A 79 -12.05 -2.52 5.53
C LEU A 79 -11.40 -2.73 4.16
N ILE A 80 -11.62 -1.79 3.25
CA ILE A 80 -10.95 -1.73 1.95
C ILE A 80 -9.79 -0.75 2.09
N VAL A 81 -8.58 -1.22 1.81
CA VAL A 81 -7.36 -0.41 1.82
C VAL A 81 -6.85 -0.26 0.40
N LYS A 82 -6.61 0.98 -0.01
CA LYS A 82 -5.96 1.34 -1.28
C LYS A 82 -4.80 2.31 -1.01
N ALA A 83 -3.96 2.50 -2.01
CA ALA A 83 -2.89 3.49 -1.96
C ALA A 83 -2.97 4.42 -3.18
N ASP A 84 -2.53 5.67 -3.01
CA ASP A 84 -2.17 6.54 -4.13
C ASP A 84 -0.83 6.03 -4.73
N PRO A 85 -0.62 6.11 -6.05
CA PRO A 85 0.65 5.71 -6.65
C PRO A 85 1.83 6.53 -6.11
N ASN A 86 2.92 5.86 -5.77
CA ASN A 86 4.19 6.51 -5.51
C ASN A 86 4.96 6.67 -6.82
N THR A 87 5.33 7.90 -7.16
CA THR A 87 6.06 8.24 -8.39
C THR A 87 7.52 8.64 -8.12
N THR A 88 7.97 8.52 -6.87
CA THR A 88 9.32 8.91 -6.45
C THR A 88 10.22 7.69 -6.32
N GLU A 89 11.52 7.85 -6.59
CA GLU A 89 12.55 6.81 -6.42
C GLU A 89 12.81 6.40 -4.96
N THR A 90 12.02 6.91 -4.02
CA THR A 90 12.09 6.60 -2.60
C THR A 90 10.76 6.05 -2.11
N SER A 91 10.78 5.01 -1.27
CA SER A 91 9.57 4.58 -0.58
C SER A 91 9.04 5.69 0.33
N PRO A 92 7.72 5.91 0.40
CA PRO A 92 7.16 6.85 1.35
C PRO A 92 7.33 6.33 2.78
N ALA A 93 7.15 7.22 3.76
CA ALA A 93 7.07 6.79 5.15
C ALA A 93 5.94 5.75 5.33
N PRO A 94 6.19 4.63 6.02
CA PRO A 94 5.17 3.61 6.27
C PRO A 94 3.91 4.19 6.90
N ALA A 95 2.77 3.63 6.54
CA ALA A 95 1.49 3.97 7.15
C ALA A 95 1.13 2.97 8.25
N THR A 96 0.31 3.44 9.18
CA THR A 96 -0.34 2.64 10.21
C THR A 96 -1.81 2.98 10.19
N ILE A 97 -2.63 1.96 9.95
CA ILE A 97 -4.08 2.06 10.06
C ILE A 97 -4.46 1.68 11.49
N THR A 98 -5.10 2.61 12.19
CA THR A 98 -5.68 2.36 13.51
C THR A 98 -7.14 1.99 13.35
N ILE A 99 -7.50 0.79 13.80
CA ILE A 99 -8.87 0.27 13.78
C ILE A 99 -9.40 0.24 15.21
N SER A 100 -10.55 0.87 15.44
CA SER A 100 -11.14 1.04 16.78
C SER A 100 -12.62 0.70 16.78
N ALA A 101 -13.09 0.04 17.84
CA ALA A 101 -14.50 -0.28 18.05
C ALA A 101 -14.82 -0.17 19.55
N GLY A 102 -15.65 0.81 19.93
CA GLY A 102 -15.95 1.10 21.33
C GLY A 102 -14.69 1.28 22.19
N SER A 103 -14.63 0.59 23.33
CA SER A 103 -13.45 0.53 24.21
C SER A 103 -12.60 -0.72 24.02
N ALA A 104 -12.81 -1.50 22.94
CA ALA A 104 -11.95 -2.62 22.62
C ALA A 104 -10.52 -2.14 22.34
N LYS A 105 -9.53 -2.99 22.61
CA LYS A 105 -8.13 -2.70 22.27
C LYS A 105 -8.02 -2.46 20.76
N SER A 106 -7.54 -1.28 20.37
CA SER A 106 -7.39 -0.93 18.96
C SER A 106 -6.33 -1.79 18.28
N ILE A 107 -6.55 -2.08 17.00
CA ILE A 107 -5.63 -2.84 16.17
C ILE A 107 -4.84 -1.86 15.31
N MET A 108 -3.52 -2.04 15.28
CA MET A 108 -2.60 -1.24 14.46
C MET A 108 -2.10 -2.11 13.32
N LEU A 109 -2.48 -1.75 12.10
CA LEU A 109 -2.13 -2.47 10.89
C LEU A 109 -1.06 -1.69 10.12
N ALA A 110 0.11 -2.29 9.96
CA ALA A 110 1.21 -1.70 9.21
C ALA A 110 0.97 -1.82 7.70
N VAL A 111 1.28 -0.75 6.96
CA VAL A 111 1.20 -0.72 5.50
C VAL A 111 2.48 -0.10 4.95
N THR A 112 3.12 -0.79 4.00
CA THR A 112 4.30 -0.28 3.28
C THR A 112 4.00 -0.11 1.79
N GLN A 113 4.79 0.74 1.13
CA GLN A 113 4.72 0.92 -0.31
C GLN A 113 6.13 1.03 -0.89
N ASP A 114 6.34 0.46 -2.06
CA ASP A 114 7.62 0.53 -2.78
C ASP A 114 7.92 1.94 -3.31
N ALA A 115 9.22 2.19 -3.54
CA ALA A 115 9.70 3.26 -4.40
C ALA A 115 9.24 3.02 -5.84
N ALA A 116 8.97 4.08 -6.59
CA ALA A 116 8.89 3.98 -8.04
C ALA A 116 10.24 3.48 -8.57
N THR A 117 10.21 2.38 -9.31
CA THR A 117 11.37 1.96 -10.10
C THR A 117 11.40 2.83 -11.35
N ASN A 118 12.50 3.55 -11.54
CA ASN A 118 12.83 4.15 -12.84
C ASN A 118 13.28 3.11 -13.87
N GLU A 119 13.01 1.83 -13.63
CA GLU A 119 13.06 0.86 -14.71
C GLU A 119 12.12 1.39 -15.79
N PRO A 120 12.63 1.81 -16.96
CA PRO A 120 11.75 2.18 -18.05
C PRO A 120 10.86 0.97 -18.22
N ASP A 121 9.55 1.16 -18.04
CA ASP A 121 8.52 0.12 -18.11
C ASP A 121 9.06 -1.03 -18.95
N ALA A 122 9.41 -2.15 -18.30
CA ALA A 122 9.99 -3.29 -19.00
C ALA A 122 8.88 -3.98 -19.81
N THR A 123 8.12 -3.20 -20.58
CA THR A 123 7.67 -3.62 -21.88
C THR A 123 8.92 -3.96 -22.67
N TYR A 124 9.36 -5.22 -22.51
CA TYR A 124 10.18 -5.86 -23.51
C TYR A 124 9.57 -5.50 -24.87
N PRO A 125 10.38 -5.07 -25.84
CA PRO A 125 9.85 -4.65 -27.12
C PRO A 125 8.95 -5.76 -27.68
N ALA A 126 7.65 -5.49 -27.73
CA ALA A 126 6.64 -6.46 -28.14
C ALA A 126 6.69 -6.72 -29.65
N THR A 127 7.32 -5.80 -30.38
CA THR A 127 7.54 -5.88 -31.82
C THR A 127 9.01 -5.73 -32.16
N GLU A 128 9.40 -6.26 -33.31
CA GLU A 128 10.73 -6.06 -33.88
C GLU A 128 11.05 -4.57 -34.10
N ALA A 129 10.06 -3.74 -34.41
CA ALA A 129 10.23 -2.30 -34.57
C ALA A 129 10.58 -1.60 -33.25
N ASP A 130 9.94 -1.99 -32.15
CA ASP A 130 10.25 -1.47 -30.82
C ASP A 130 11.65 -1.90 -30.36
N LEU A 131 12.04 -3.13 -30.69
CA LEU A 131 13.37 -3.65 -30.39
C LEU A 131 14.43 -2.86 -31.15
N ILE A 132 14.25 -2.68 -32.45
CA ILE A 132 15.14 -1.87 -33.30
C ILE A 132 15.26 -0.46 -32.74
N LYS A 133 14.15 0.18 -32.37
CA LYS A 133 14.17 1.53 -31.79
C LYS A 133 14.92 1.57 -30.45
N ALA A 134 14.77 0.55 -29.60
CA ALA A 134 15.47 0.46 -28.32
C ALA A 134 16.98 0.23 -28.50
N VAL A 135 17.39 -0.54 -29.50
CA VAL A 135 18.80 -0.90 -29.74
C VAL A 135 19.52 0.02 -30.74
N ALA A 136 18.81 0.80 -31.55
CA ALA A 136 19.35 1.74 -32.54
C ALA A 136 19.98 2.98 -31.87
N LYS A 137 20.97 2.75 -31.02
CA LYS A 137 21.78 3.78 -30.39
C LYS A 137 23.08 3.89 -31.17
N THR A 138 23.37 5.08 -31.69
CA THR A 138 24.70 5.40 -32.23
C THR A 138 25.63 5.66 -31.07
N TRP A 139 26.70 4.87 -30.96
CA TRP A 139 27.74 5.08 -29.96
C TRP A 139 28.92 5.79 -30.61
N THR A 140 29.23 6.98 -30.13
CA THR A 140 30.45 7.71 -30.49
C THR A 140 31.49 7.49 -29.42
N PHE A 141 32.71 7.16 -29.83
CA PHE A 141 33.83 6.94 -28.93
C PHE A 141 34.69 8.22 -28.80
N PRO A 142 35.36 8.45 -27.66
CA PRO A 142 36.24 9.59 -27.49
C PRO A 142 37.39 9.58 -28.51
N GLU A 143 37.95 10.76 -28.83
CA GLU A 143 39.03 10.88 -29.82
C GLU A 143 40.31 10.09 -29.48
N THR A 144 40.49 9.72 -28.22
CA THR A 144 41.58 8.86 -27.75
C THR A 144 41.33 7.37 -28.00
N SER A 145 40.13 6.97 -28.43
CA SER A 145 39.77 5.59 -28.71
C SER A 145 40.22 5.15 -30.11
N ASP A 146 40.57 3.87 -30.25
CA ASP A 146 40.78 3.22 -31.56
C ASP A 146 39.48 2.98 -32.32
N TYR A 147 38.34 3.11 -31.63
CA TYR A 147 36.98 2.98 -32.19
C TYR A 147 36.43 4.35 -32.58
N ILE A 148 35.61 4.39 -33.63
CA ILE A 148 35.01 5.60 -34.19
C ILE A 148 33.50 5.59 -33.92
N SER A 149 32.79 4.57 -34.41
CA SER A 149 31.36 4.42 -34.18
C SER A 149 30.93 2.96 -34.15
N LEU A 150 29.81 2.70 -33.47
CA LEU A 150 29.06 1.44 -33.52
C LEU A 150 27.62 1.77 -33.90
N GLU A 151 27.17 1.24 -35.04
CA GLU A 151 25.87 1.56 -35.64
C GLU A 151 25.13 0.30 -36.09
N LEU A 152 23.81 0.26 -35.87
CA LEU A 152 22.95 -0.79 -36.40
C LEU A 152 22.64 -0.48 -37.88
N ASN A 153 22.97 -1.41 -38.78
CA ASN A 153 22.72 -1.24 -40.22
C ASN A 153 21.31 -1.71 -40.64
N GLU A 154 20.94 -1.47 -41.90
CA GLU A 154 19.64 -1.84 -42.47
C GLU A 154 19.38 -3.36 -42.46
N GLU A 155 20.45 -4.17 -42.46
CA GLU A 155 20.40 -5.63 -42.35
C GLU A 155 20.34 -6.13 -40.89
N LYS A 156 20.19 -5.22 -39.92
CA LYS A 156 20.09 -5.50 -38.48
C LYS A 156 21.37 -6.10 -37.86
N TYR A 157 22.52 -5.82 -38.45
CA TYR A 157 23.84 -6.11 -37.88
C TYR A 157 24.50 -4.83 -37.38
N TYR A 158 25.28 -4.94 -36.30
CA TYR A 158 26.14 -3.83 -35.88
C TYR A 158 27.37 -3.73 -36.78
N SER A 159 27.65 -2.52 -37.23
CA SER A 159 28.86 -2.14 -37.96
C SER A 159 29.74 -1.32 -37.03
N LEU A 160 30.94 -1.84 -36.73
CA LEU A 160 31.97 -1.11 -35.98
C LEU A 160 32.93 -0.45 -36.96
N LEU A 161 33.12 0.86 -36.82
CA LEU A 161 34.13 1.62 -37.53
C LEU A 161 35.33 1.89 -36.60
N THR A 162 36.54 1.63 -37.08
CA THR A 162 37.79 1.76 -36.30
C THR A 162 38.83 2.60 -37.06
N LYS A 163 39.75 3.22 -36.33
CA LYS A 163 40.87 4.00 -36.90
C LYS A 163 41.95 3.10 -37.51
N THR A 164 42.14 1.93 -36.93
CA THR A 164 43.13 0.92 -37.37
C THR A 164 42.42 -0.36 -37.80
N LYS A 165 43.01 -1.05 -38.78
CA LYS A 165 42.47 -2.31 -39.30
C LYS A 165 42.58 -3.40 -38.23
N ILE A 166 41.44 -3.96 -37.80
CA ILE A 166 41.40 -5.12 -36.93
C ILE A 166 41.80 -6.37 -37.74
N ALA A 167 42.79 -7.12 -37.25
CA ALA A 167 43.45 -8.19 -38.00
C ALA A 167 42.67 -9.53 -38.05
N THR A 168 41.59 -9.69 -37.28
CA THR A 168 40.91 -10.99 -37.16
C THR A 168 39.39 -10.81 -37.26
N ARG A 169 38.79 -11.37 -38.31
CA ARG A 169 37.33 -11.61 -38.39
C ARG A 169 37.11 -13.11 -38.34
N SER A 170 36.43 -13.62 -37.31
CA SER A 170 35.78 -14.93 -37.39
C SER A 170 34.30 -14.71 -37.75
N LYS A 171 33.82 -15.42 -38.77
CA LYS A 171 32.40 -15.43 -39.15
C LYS A 171 31.87 -16.82 -38.83
N GLU A 172 30.96 -16.92 -37.86
CA GLU A 172 30.15 -18.12 -37.67
C GLU A 172 28.71 -17.86 -38.10
N ALA A 173 27.93 -18.93 -38.28
CA ALA A 173 26.61 -18.92 -38.91
C ALA A 173 25.59 -17.96 -38.27
N ASN A 174 25.83 -17.45 -37.05
CA ASN A 174 24.89 -16.66 -36.26
C ASN A 174 25.39 -15.29 -35.79
N GLY A 175 26.47 -14.72 -36.34
CA GLY A 175 26.88 -13.35 -36.01
C GLY A 175 28.39 -13.07 -36.15
N ILE A 176 28.75 -11.78 -36.17
CA ILE A 176 30.14 -11.32 -36.18
C ILE A 176 30.50 -10.89 -34.76
N TYR A 177 31.47 -11.57 -34.15
CA TYR A 177 32.13 -11.08 -32.94
C TYR A 177 33.37 -10.29 -33.34
N ILE A 178 33.59 -9.17 -32.66
CA ILE A 178 34.86 -8.45 -32.68
C ILE A 178 35.54 -8.86 -31.37
N ILE A 179 36.61 -9.64 -31.48
CA ILE A 179 37.44 -10.08 -30.33
C ILE A 179 38.32 -8.93 -29.88
#